data_AF-A0A162KMS6-F1
#
_entry.id   AF-A0A162KMS6-F1
#
_cell.length_a   1.000
_cell.length_b   1.000
_cell.length_c   1.000
_cell.angle_alpha   90.00
_cell.angle_beta   90.00
_cell.angle_gamma   90.00
#
_symmetry.space_group_name_H-M   'P 1'
#
loop_
_entity.id
_entity.type
_entity.pdbx_description
1 polymer ?
#
loop_
_entity_poly.entity_id
_entity_poly.type
_entity_poly.pdbx_seq_one_letter_code
_entity_poly.pdbx_strand_id
1 'polypeptide(L)'
;MAPANAESASPIGIANLPNQRHKIVAKRGAGFTIMVAGESGLGKTTFINTLFSTTIKNYADHKRRHQKQVDKTVEIEITKAELEEKFFKVRLTVIDTPGFGDYVNNRDSWMPIIEFLDDQHESYMLQEQQPRRQDKIDLRVHACLYFIRPTGHTLKPLDIEVMKKLCTRVNLIPVIAKADTLSPADLAKFKQRIAAVIEAQNIKIYQPPVEEDDDAAAQHARSLMAAMPFAVIGSEKDVKTTDGRIVKGRQYSWGVAEVENEDHCDFKKLRSILIRTHMLDLIHTTEELHYEAYRAQQMETRKFGEARPRKLDNPKFKEEEEALRKRFTEQVKIEEQRFRQWEQKLISERDRLNKDLEQTHAQIKQLESELESMQGSAVRSHGRR
;
A
#
# COMPACT_ATOMS: atom_id res chain seq x y z
N MET A 1 53.85 -32.35 -52.25
CA MET A 1 52.92 -32.48 -51.12
C MET A 1 53.05 -31.23 -50.26
N ALA A 2 52.14 -30.27 -50.42
CA ALA A 2 52.02 -29.13 -49.51
C ALA A 2 51.10 -29.55 -48.35
N PRO A 3 51.37 -29.17 -47.08
CA PRO A 3 50.46 -29.46 -46.00
C PRO A 3 49.24 -28.54 -46.14
N ALA A 4 48.05 -29.13 -46.10
CA ALA A 4 46.81 -28.39 -45.98
C ALA A 4 46.81 -27.70 -44.61
N ASN A 5 46.83 -26.37 -44.61
CA ASN A 5 46.50 -25.58 -43.44
C ASN A 5 45.06 -25.93 -43.06
N ALA A 6 44.89 -26.66 -41.96
CA ALA A 6 43.63 -26.74 -41.27
C ALA A 6 43.31 -25.33 -40.77
N GLU A 7 42.49 -24.60 -41.53
CA GLU A 7 41.80 -23.42 -41.01
C GLU A 7 41.02 -23.89 -39.78
N SER A 8 41.55 -23.60 -38.60
CA SER A 8 40.81 -23.70 -37.35
C SER A 8 39.62 -22.78 -37.51
N ALA A 9 38.45 -23.35 -37.81
CA ALA A 9 37.20 -22.63 -37.96
C ALA A 9 37.06 -21.66 -36.78
N SER A 10 37.14 -20.37 -37.07
CA SER A 10 36.97 -19.33 -36.08
C SER A 10 35.59 -19.56 -35.45
N PRO A 11 35.52 -19.70 -34.10
CA PRO A 11 34.25 -20.01 -33.44
C PRO A 11 33.22 -18.95 -33.85
N ILE A 12 32.01 -19.41 -34.18
CA ILE A 12 30.91 -18.68 -34.87
C ILE A 12 30.40 -17.46 -34.08
N GLY A 13 31.09 -17.03 -33.01
CA GLY A 13 30.77 -15.87 -32.19
C GLY A 13 29.60 -16.10 -31.23
N ILE A 14 28.89 -17.22 -31.36
CA ILE A 14 27.76 -17.61 -30.49
C ILE A 14 28.22 -17.74 -29.02
N ALA A 15 29.45 -18.18 -28.78
CA ALA A 15 30.03 -18.24 -27.44
C ALA A 15 30.08 -16.88 -26.72
N ASN A 16 30.04 -15.76 -27.47
CA ASN A 16 30.03 -14.41 -26.91
C ASN A 16 28.62 -13.83 -26.70
N LEU A 17 27.54 -14.50 -27.12
CA LEU A 17 26.16 -14.06 -26.87
C LEU A 17 25.87 -13.85 -25.36
N PRO A 18 26.28 -14.74 -24.45
CA PRO A 18 26.11 -14.53 -23.01
C PRO A 18 26.81 -13.25 -22.53
N ASN A 19 28.04 -13.01 -22.99
CA ASN A 19 28.83 -11.83 -22.65
C ASN A 19 28.20 -10.54 -23.21
N GLN A 20 27.65 -10.59 -24.42
CA GLN A 20 26.93 -9.47 -25.03
C GLN A 20 25.63 -9.17 -24.28
N ARG A 21 24.83 -10.19 -23.96
CA ARG A 21 23.62 -10.04 -23.13
C ARG A 21 23.96 -9.48 -21.76
N HIS A 22 25.00 -10.00 -21.11
CA HIS A 22 25.49 -9.50 -19.83
C HIS A 22 25.84 -8.01 -19.91
N LYS A 23 26.55 -7.56 -20.95
CA LYS A 23 26.92 -6.15 -21.13
C LYS A 23 25.73 -5.23 -21.39
N ILE A 24 24.70 -5.71 -22.09
CA ILE A 24 23.46 -4.95 -22.34
C ILE A 24 22.63 -4.84 -21.05
N VAL A 25 22.45 -5.95 -20.35
CA VAL A 25 21.67 -6.00 -19.10
C VAL A 25 22.37 -5.20 -18.01
N ALA A 26 23.72 -5.26 -17.92
CA ALA A 26 24.50 -4.46 -16.98
C ALA A 26 24.36 -2.94 -17.23
N LYS A 27 24.27 -2.51 -18.50
CA LYS A 27 24.03 -1.09 -18.83
C LYS A 27 22.61 -0.63 -18.54
N ARG A 28 21.61 -1.48 -18.78
CA ARG A 28 20.19 -1.14 -18.58
C ARG A 28 19.78 -1.18 -17.10
N GLY A 29 20.47 -2.00 -16.30
CA GLY A 29 20.14 -2.28 -14.92
C GLY A 29 18.90 -3.18 -14.80
N ALA A 30 18.53 -3.49 -13.56
CA ALA A 30 17.33 -4.27 -13.24
C ALA A 30 16.44 -3.52 -12.24
N GLY A 31 15.12 -3.59 -12.42
CA GLY A 31 14.14 -3.15 -11.43
C GLY A 31 13.71 -4.34 -10.60
N PHE A 32 13.76 -4.22 -9.28
CA PHE A 32 13.24 -5.24 -8.37
C PHE A 32 12.35 -4.58 -7.33
N THR A 33 11.20 -5.19 -7.05
CA THR A 33 10.14 -4.59 -6.24
C THR A 33 9.70 -5.60 -5.19
N ILE A 34 9.89 -5.25 -3.92
CA ILE A 34 9.52 -6.08 -2.78
C ILE A 34 8.40 -5.38 -2.02
N MET A 35 7.33 -6.09 -1.69
CA MET A 35 6.28 -5.60 -0.81
C MET A 35 6.38 -6.28 0.55
N VAL A 36 6.22 -5.52 1.63
CA VAL A 36 6.18 -6.04 2.99
C VAL A 36 4.76 -5.92 3.53
N ALA A 37 4.15 -7.04 3.90
CA ALA A 37 2.78 -7.12 4.41
C ALA A 37 2.71 -7.88 5.73
N GLY A 38 1.71 -7.59 6.56
CA GLY A 38 1.48 -8.28 7.82
C GLY A 38 0.85 -7.40 8.88
N GLU A 39 0.57 -7.98 10.03
CA GLU A 39 -0.08 -7.28 11.15
C GLU A 39 0.73 -6.04 11.60
N SER A 40 0.03 -5.06 12.17
CA SER A 40 0.67 -3.90 12.80
C SER A 40 1.61 -4.31 13.93
N GLY A 41 2.69 -3.55 14.13
CA GLY A 41 3.63 -3.77 15.23
C GLY A 41 4.55 -4.98 15.10
N LEU A 42 4.58 -5.68 13.95
CA LEU A 42 5.50 -6.80 13.70
C LEU A 42 6.94 -6.38 13.33
N GLY A 43 7.20 -5.09 13.14
CA GLY A 43 8.54 -4.58 12.81
C GLY A 43 8.86 -4.59 11.30
N LYS A 44 7.83 -4.45 10.45
CA LYS A 44 7.96 -4.35 8.97
C LYS A 44 8.91 -3.22 8.55
N THR A 45 8.64 -2.00 8.99
CA THR A 45 9.47 -0.81 8.70
C THR A 45 10.90 -0.97 9.24
N THR A 46 11.05 -1.55 10.44
CA THR A 46 12.38 -1.86 11.00
C THR A 46 13.14 -2.88 10.15
N PHE A 47 12.45 -3.91 9.63
CA PHE A 47 13.05 -4.87 8.71
C PHE A 47 13.51 -4.20 7.41
N ILE A 48 12.70 -3.30 6.85
CA ILE A 48 13.06 -2.52 5.64
C ILE A 48 14.34 -1.71 5.89
N ASN A 49 14.38 -0.97 7.01
CA ASN A 49 15.57 -0.19 7.39
C ASN A 49 16.80 -1.09 7.62
N THR A 50 16.61 -2.27 8.20
CA THR A 50 17.68 -3.26 8.42
C THR A 50 18.20 -3.81 7.09
N LEU A 51 17.31 -4.14 6.15
CA LEU A 51 17.66 -4.62 4.82
C LEU A 51 18.52 -3.59 4.09
N PHE A 52 18.08 -2.34 4.06
CA PHE A 52 18.81 -1.25 3.41
C PHE A 52 20.14 -0.90 4.10
N SER A 53 20.16 -0.84 5.43
CA SER A 53 21.38 -0.50 6.18
C SER A 53 22.48 -1.54 6.00
N THR A 54 22.11 -2.80 5.72
CA THR A 54 23.10 -3.86 5.47
C THR A 54 23.47 -4.03 4.00
N THR A 55 22.69 -3.48 3.06
CA THR A 55 22.93 -3.60 1.62
C THR A 55 23.49 -2.35 0.95
N ILE A 56 23.22 -1.15 1.48
CA ILE A 56 23.70 0.11 0.93
C ILE A 56 25.02 0.50 1.61
N LYS A 57 26.15 0.35 0.90
CA LYS A 57 27.49 0.73 1.41
C LYS A 57 27.64 2.23 1.71
N ASN A 58 26.82 3.09 1.10
CA ASN A 58 26.87 4.54 1.26
C ASN A 58 25.49 5.07 1.63
N TYR A 59 25.07 4.90 2.89
CA TYR A 59 23.98 5.73 3.41
C TYR A 59 24.60 7.02 3.93
N ALA A 60 24.44 8.10 3.17
CA ALA A 60 24.71 9.44 3.65
C ALA A 60 23.94 9.66 4.97
N ASP A 61 24.63 10.27 5.93
CA ASP A 61 24.21 10.56 7.30
C ASP A 61 22.70 10.77 7.49
N HIS A 62 22.03 9.78 8.10
CA HIS A 62 20.70 9.95 8.68
C HIS A 62 20.75 9.97 10.22
N LYS A 63 21.73 10.69 10.80
CA LYS A 63 21.70 11.09 12.23
C LYS A 63 20.43 11.85 12.62
N ARG A 64 19.61 12.30 11.66
CA ARG A 64 18.32 12.97 11.87
C ARG A 64 17.09 12.05 11.95
N ARG A 65 17.20 10.73 11.71
CA ARG A 65 16.08 9.79 11.88
C ARG A 65 16.05 9.13 13.27
N HIS A 66 17.10 9.29 14.07
CA HIS A 66 17.33 8.53 15.31
C HIS A 66 16.60 9.01 16.58
N GLN A 67 15.59 9.89 16.47
CA GLN A 67 14.95 10.47 17.66
C GLN A 67 13.43 10.41 17.72
N LYS A 68 12.75 9.86 16.72
CA LYS A 68 11.30 9.60 16.81
C LYS A 68 11.04 8.10 16.90
N GLN A 69 10.10 7.72 17.76
CA GLN A 69 9.45 6.40 17.64
C GLN A 69 8.96 6.28 16.19
N VAL A 70 9.16 5.10 15.58
CA VAL A 70 8.63 4.84 14.24
C VAL A 70 7.10 4.91 14.36
N ASP A 71 6.51 5.92 13.74
CA ASP A 71 5.07 6.12 13.73
C ASP A 71 4.38 4.95 13.00
N LYS A 72 3.13 4.66 13.35
CA LYS A 72 2.37 3.60 12.67
C LYS A 72 2.19 3.99 11.19
N THR A 73 2.56 3.09 10.29
CA THR A 73 2.33 3.25 8.85
C THR A 73 0.83 3.21 8.55
N VAL A 74 0.27 4.34 8.07
CA VAL A 74 -1.18 4.49 7.78
C VAL A 74 -1.49 4.31 6.29
N GLU A 75 -0.51 4.59 5.42
CA GLU A 75 -0.64 4.53 3.96
C GLU A 75 0.47 3.67 3.35
N ILE A 76 0.29 3.24 2.09
CA ILE A 76 1.31 2.46 1.38
C ILE A 76 2.46 3.40 0.99
N GLU A 77 3.65 3.20 1.58
CA GLU A 77 4.84 4.01 1.32
C GLU A 77 5.79 3.26 0.37
N ILE A 78 6.28 3.94 -0.67
CA ILE A 78 7.21 3.37 -1.64
C ILE A 78 8.59 3.98 -1.44
N THR A 79 9.52 3.18 -0.90
CA THR A 79 10.93 3.54 -0.76
C THR A 79 11.71 3.02 -1.95
N LYS A 80 12.42 3.89 -2.67
CA LYS A 80 13.30 3.51 -3.78
C LYS A 80 14.75 3.63 -3.36
N ALA A 81 15.56 2.63 -3.68
CA ALA A 81 16.99 2.61 -3.47
C ALA A 81 17.70 2.09 -4.72
N GLU A 82 18.92 2.58 -4.95
CA GLU A 82 19.80 2.06 -5.99
C GLU A 82 20.92 1.27 -5.31
N LEU A 83 21.05 0.01 -5.68
CA LEU A 83 22.11 -0.89 -5.26
C LEU A 83 23.08 -1.04 -6.43
N GLU A 84 24.37 -0.90 -6.16
CA GLU A 84 25.41 -1.13 -7.16
C GLU A 84 26.39 -2.19 -6.66
N GLU A 85 26.54 -3.27 -7.43
CA GLU A 85 27.53 -4.32 -7.18
C GLU A 85 28.28 -4.65 -8.47
N LYS A 86 29.62 -4.53 -8.46
CA LYS A 86 30.50 -4.88 -9.59
C LYS A 86 30.03 -4.32 -10.95
N PHE A 87 29.67 -3.01 -10.99
CA PHE A 87 29.14 -2.29 -12.17
C PHE A 87 27.72 -2.69 -12.61
N PHE A 88 27.01 -3.50 -11.83
CA PHE A 88 25.61 -3.82 -12.03
C PHE A 88 24.74 -2.94 -11.13
N LYS A 89 23.84 -2.15 -11.74
CA LYS A 89 22.92 -1.27 -11.01
C LYS A 89 21.54 -1.91 -10.91
N VAL A 90 21.05 -2.10 -9.69
CA VAL A 90 19.70 -2.57 -9.39
C VAL A 90 18.90 -1.46 -8.72
N ARG A 91 17.77 -1.12 -9.30
CA ARG A 91 16.76 -0.24 -8.71
C ARG A 91 15.84 -1.09 -7.83
N LEU A 92 16.13 -1.12 -6.54
CA LEU A 92 15.31 -1.78 -5.53
C LEU A 92 14.20 -0.85 -5.06
N THR A 93 12.96 -1.25 -5.27
CA THR A 93 11.76 -0.58 -4.75
C THR A 93 11.20 -1.43 -3.62
N VAL A 94 11.08 -0.87 -2.42
CA VAL A 94 10.47 -1.54 -1.26
C VAL A 94 9.19 -0.81 -0.91
N ILE A 95 8.11 -1.56 -0.83
CA ILE A 95 6.76 -1.07 -0.57
C ILE A 95 6.39 -1.48 0.86
N ASP A 96 6.28 -0.50 1.75
CA ASP A 96 5.76 -0.70 3.10
C ASP A 96 4.25 -0.57 3.06
N THR A 97 3.55 -1.57 3.60
CA THR A 97 2.08 -1.56 3.65
C THR A 97 1.60 -1.28 5.07
N PRO A 98 0.46 -0.58 5.23
CA PRO A 98 -0.11 -0.36 6.55
C PRO A 98 -0.41 -1.70 7.22
N GLY A 99 -0.22 -1.74 8.53
CA GLY A 99 -0.56 -2.93 9.31
C GLY A 99 -2.08 -3.13 9.35
N PHE A 100 -2.54 -4.33 9.00
CA PHE A 100 -3.91 -4.76 9.26
C PHE A 100 -4.01 -5.48 10.61
N GLY A 101 -5.23 -5.76 11.09
CA GLY A 101 -5.44 -6.50 12.34
C GLY A 101 -5.58 -5.65 13.62
N ASP A 102 -5.51 -4.32 13.50
CA ASP A 102 -5.65 -3.39 14.65
C ASP A 102 -7.12 -3.11 15.02
N TYR A 103 -8.07 -3.40 14.13
CA TYR A 103 -9.49 -3.10 14.33
C TYR A 103 -10.22 -4.24 15.04
N VAL A 104 -11.38 -3.92 15.66
CA VAL A 104 -12.29 -4.94 16.23
C VAL A 104 -12.86 -5.82 15.12
N ASN A 105 -13.16 -5.23 13.97
CA ASN A 105 -13.59 -5.94 12.77
C ASN A 105 -12.54 -5.76 11.67
N ASN A 106 -11.85 -6.86 11.32
CA ASN A 106 -10.81 -6.89 10.29
C ASN A 106 -11.29 -7.55 9.00
N ARG A 107 -12.61 -7.61 8.77
CA ARG A 107 -13.15 -8.03 7.46
C ARG A 107 -12.58 -7.11 6.38
N ASP A 108 -12.09 -7.71 5.31
CA ASP A 108 -11.59 -7.01 4.13
C ASP A 108 -10.36 -6.10 4.36
N SER A 109 -9.65 -6.24 5.48
CA SER A 109 -8.46 -5.40 5.74
C SER A 109 -7.31 -5.62 4.74
N TRP A 110 -7.36 -6.68 3.94
CA TRP A 110 -6.42 -6.97 2.86
C TRP A 110 -6.81 -6.31 1.51
N MET A 111 -8.01 -5.74 1.37
CA MET A 111 -8.46 -5.12 0.11
C MET A 111 -7.49 -4.06 -0.42
N PRO A 112 -6.97 -3.11 0.38
CA PRO A 112 -6.04 -2.10 -0.13
C PRO A 112 -4.76 -2.71 -0.72
N ILE A 113 -4.27 -3.80 -0.13
CA ILE A 113 -3.05 -4.50 -0.59
C ILE A 113 -3.34 -5.21 -1.91
N ILE A 114 -4.49 -5.86 -2.01
CA ILE A 114 -4.92 -6.58 -3.23
C ILE A 114 -5.21 -5.60 -4.37
N GLU A 115 -5.89 -4.50 -4.10
CA GLU A 115 -6.15 -3.45 -5.08
C GLU A 115 -4.86 -2.83 -5.57
N PHE A 116 -3.92 -2.53 -4.67
CA PHE A 116 -2.60 -2.03 -5.05
C PHE A 116 -1.87 -2.99 -6.01
N LEU A 117 -1.89 -4.30 -5.73
CA LEU A 117 -1.29 -5.33 -6.59
C LEU A 117 -1.97 -5.41 -7.97
N ASP A 118 -3.30 -5.41 -8.00
CA ASP A 118 -4.07 -5.42 -9.25
C ASP A 118 -3.79 -4.17 -10.09
N ASP A 119 -3.68 -3.01 -9.44
CA ASP A 119 -3.38 -1.73 -10.10
C ASP A 119 -1.96 -1.71 -10.69
N GLN A 120 -0.98 -2.35 -10.05
CA GLN A 120 0.36 -2.48 -10.64
C GLN A 120 0.34 -3.36 -11.91
N HIS A 121 -0.38 -4.49 -11.88
CA HIS A 121 -0.52 -5.35 -13.05
C HIS A 121 -1.31 -4.65 -14.18
N GLU A 122 -2.36 -3.91 -13.84
CA GLU A 122 -3.13 -3.12 -14.80
C GLU A 122 -2.31 -2.00 -15.43
N SER A 123 -1.54 -1.25 -14.63
CA SER A 123 -0.67 -0.19 -15.13
C SER A 123 0.35 -0.73 -16.13
N TYR A 124 0.93 -1.90 -15.85
CA TYR A 124 1.84 -2.57 -16.77
C TYR A 124 1.11 -3.00 -18.06
N MET A 125 -0.05 -3.65 -17.93
CA MET A 125 -0.86 -4.09 -19.07
C MET A 125 -1.26 -2.93 -20.00
N LEU A 126 -1.63 -1.78 -19.44
CA LEU A 126 -1.96 -0.57 -20.20
C LEU A 126 -0.76 -0.05 -21.00
N GLN A 127 0.43 -0.07 -20.41
CA GLN A 127 1.67 0.30 -21.12
C GLN A 127 1.98 -0.67 -22.28
N GLU A 128 1.64 -1.95 -22.15
CA GLU A 128 1.82 -2.93 -23.24
C GLU A 128 0.88 -2.70 -24.43
N GLN A 129 -0.33 -2.20 -24.16
CA GLN A 129 -1.33 -1.92 -25.20
C GLN A 129 -1.04 -0.64 -25.97
N GLN A 130 -0.22 0.27 -25.44
CA GLN A 130 0.10 1.53 -26.10
C GLN A 130 0.85 1.32 -27.43
N PRO A 131 0.65 2.21 -28.44
CA PRO A 131 1.37 2.13 -29.71
C PRO A 131 2.88 2.30 -29.59
N ARG A 132 3.36 3.10 -28.62
CA ARG A 132 4.79 3.23 -28.29
C ARG A 132 5.12 2.36 -27.08
N ARG A 133 5.94 1.32 -27.28
CA ARG A 133 6.23 0.28 -26.27
C ARG A 133 7.68 0.25 -25.76
N GLN A 134 8.50 1.23 -26.11
CA GLN A 134 9.96 1.14 -25.94
C GLN A 134 10.41 1.35 -24.47
N ASP A 135 9.74 2.24 -23.73
CA ASP A 135 10.11 2.60 -22.35
C ASP A 135 9.03 2.17 -21.34
N LYS A 136 8.88 0.86 -21.14
CA LYS A 136 8.00 0.32 -20.09
C LYS A 136 8.62 0.50 -18.71
N ILE A 137 7.84 1.02 -17.77
CA ILE A 137 8.22 1.12 -16.36
C ILE A 137 7.56 -0.04 -15.63
N ASP A 138 8.38 -0.99 -15.16
CA ASP A 138 7.89 -2.10 -14.34
C ASP A 138 7.85 -1.69 -12.87
N LEU A 139 6.64 -1.65 -12.32
CA LEU A 139 6.35 -1.43 -10.90
C LEU A 139 5.61 -2.64 -10.29
N ARG A 140 5.50 -3.75 -11.02
CA ARG A 140 4.89 -4.98 -10.51
C ARG A 140 5.67 -5.45 -9.28
N VAL A 141 4.95 -6.02 -8.32
CA VAL A 141 5.55 -6.55 -7.10
C VAL A 141 6.08 -7.94 -7.39
N HIS A 142 7.39 -8.13 -7.26
CA HIS A 142 8.06 -9.38 -7.59
C HIS A 142 8.07 -10.37 -6.43
N ALA A 143 8.09 -9.87 -5.19
CA ALA A 143 8.05 -10.67 -3.98
C ALA A 143 7.24 -9.97 -2.89
N CYS A 144 6.40 -10.72 -2.18
CA CYS A 144 5.68 -10.26 -1.00
C CYS A 144 6.19 -10.98 0.25
N LEU A 145 6.82 -10.24 1.14
CA LEU A 145 7.22 -10.74 2.46
C LEU A 145 6.03 -10.62 3.41
N TYR A 146 5.50 -11.76 3.83
CA TYR A 146 4.35 -11.81 4.73
C TYR A 146 4.79 -12.08 6.16
N PHE A 147 4.66 -11.07 7.01
CA PHE A 147 5.07 -11.10 8.42
C PHE A 147 3.99 -11.76 9.27
N ILE A 148 4.36 -12.90 9.86
CA ILE A 148 3.54 -13.69 10.76
C ILE A 148 3.93 -13.34 12.20
N ARG A 149 2.92 -13.15 13.06
CA ARG A 149 3.14 -12.90 14.49
C ARG A 149 3.70 -14.17 15.18
N PRO A 150 4.76 -14.05 16.00
CA PRO A 150 5.30 -15.19 16.76
C PRO A 150 4.41 -15.50 17.97
N THR A 151 3.28 -16.17 17.75
CA THR A 151 2.36 -16.57 18.85
C THR A 151 2.77 -17.89 19.51
N GLY A 152 3.61 -18.70 18.85
CA GLY A 152 3.99 -20.04 19.29
C GLY A 152 2.91 -21.12 19.08
N HIS A 153 1.72 -20.74 18.61
CA HIS A 153 0.60 -21.66 18.36
C HIS A 153 0.50 -22.02 16.87
N THR A 154 -0.57 -21.58 16.19
CA THR A 154 -0.83 -21.78 14.76
C THR A 154 -1.02 -20.43 14.07
N LEU A 155 -1.13 -20.44 12.74
CA LEU A 155 -1.52 -19.26 11.96
C LEU A 155 -2.88 -18.73 12.40
N LYS A 156 -3.04 -17.41 12.44
CA LYS A 156 -4.35 -16.80 12.70
C LYS A 156 -5.27 -17.03 11.49
N PRO A 157 -6.59 -17.16 11.71
CA PRO A 157 -7.55 -17.26 10.60
C PRO A 157 -7.46 -16.08 9.61
N LEU A 158 -7.24 -14.86 10.13
CA LEU A 158 -7.01 -13.67 9.33
C LEU A 158 -5.81 -13.84 8.40
N ASP A 159 -4.70 -14.38 8.91
CA ASP A 159 -3.48 -14.58 8.12
C ASP A 159 -3.71 -15.59 7.00
N ILE A 160 -4.43 -16.67 7.29
CA ILE A 160 -4.80 -17.70 6.29
C ILE A 160 -5.60 -17.07 5.15
N GLU A 161 -6.58 -16.22 5.47
CA GLU A 161 -7.41 -15.58 4.44
C GLU A 161 -6.60 -14.60 3.59
N VAL A 162 -5.76 -13.76 4.21
CA VAL A 162 -4.90 -12.81 3.49
C VAL A 162 -3.90 -13.55 2.59
N MET A 163 -3.21 -14.57 3.13
CA MET A 163 -2.23 -15.36 2.38
C MET A 163 -2.86 -16.07 1.18
N LYS A 164 -4.08 -16.62 1.32
CA LYS A 164 -4.84 -17.22 0.20
C LYS A 164 -5.16 -16.23 -0.91
N LYS A 165 -5.43 -14.97 -0.58
CA LYS A 165 -5.73 -13.92 -1.58
C LYS A 165 -4.45 -13.39 -2.25
N LEU A 166 -3.35 -13.31 -1.50
CA LEU A 166 -2.06 -12.82 -2.00
C LEU A 166 -1.36 -13.85 -2.90
N CYS A 167 -1.41 -15.14 -2.56
CA CYS A 167 -0.68 -16.18 -3.30
C CYS A 167 -1.06 -16.31 -4.77
N THR A 168 -2.23 -15.82 -5.20
CA THR A 168 -2.63 -15.83 -6.60
C THR A 168 -2.00 -14.70 -7.42
N ARG A 169 -1.55 -13.62 -6.76
CA ARG A 169 -1.12 -12.37 -7.40
C ARG A 169 0.38 -12.09 -7.29
N VAL A 170 1.06 -12.67 -6.32
CA VAL A 170 2.46 -12.38 -6.04
C VAL A 170 3.14 -13.59 -5.40
N ASN A 171 4.45 -13.69 -5.63
CA ASN A 171 5.30 -14.65 -4.95
C ASN A 171 5.30 -14.38 -3.43
N LEU A 172 4.62 -15.24 -2.69
CA LEU A 172 4.44 -15.10 -1.25
C LEU A 172 5.58 -15.79 -0.48
N ILE A 173 6.30 -15.03 0.34
CA ILE A 173 7.36 -15.55 1.20
C ILE A 173 6.94 -15.34 2.67
N PRO A 174 6.60 -16.41 3.41
CA PRO A 174 6.22 -16.31 4.80
C PRO A 174 7.44 -16.08 5.70
N VAL A 175 7.33 -15.07 6.57
CA VAL A 175 8.38 -14.64 7.48
C VAL A 175 7.83 -14.53 8.89
N ILE A 176 8.43 -15.24 9.85
CA ILE A 176 8.12 -15.10 11.28
C ILE A 176 8.83 -13.85 11.79
N ALA A 177 8.03 -12.88 12.23
CA ALA A 177 8.51 -11.64 12.80
C ALA A 177 9.05 -11.84 14.22
N LYS A 178 9.97 -10.97 14.67
CA LYS A 178 10.46 -10.92 16.07
C LYS A 178 10.81 -12.32 16.61
N ALA A 179 11.62 -13.05 15.85
CA ALA A 179 11.99 -14.43 16.16
C ALA A 179 12.67 -14.59 17.53
N ASP A 180 13.27 -13.51 18.05
CA ASP A 180 13.87 -13.40 19.38
C ASP A 180 12.87 -13.51 20.55
N THR A 181 11.57 -13.55 20.27
CA THR A 181 10.53 -13.78 21.29
C THR A 181 10.28 -15.25 21.61
N LEU A 182 10.77 -16.17 20.76
CA LEU A 182 10.57 -17.61 20.91
C LEU A 182 11.89 -18.32 21.18
N SER A 183 11.84 -19.40 21.96
CA SER A 183 13.00 -20.29 22.12
C SER A 183 13.26 -21.04 20.80
N PRO A 184 14.50 -21.50 20.53
CA PRO A 184 14.80 -22.26 19.32
C PRO A 184 13.93 -23.54 19.17
N ALA A 185 13.63 -24.20 20.29
CA ALA A 185 12.78 -25.39 20.31
C ALA A 185 11.31 -25.07 19.97
N ASP A 186 10.78 -23.96 20.49
CA ASP A 186 9.41 -23.52 20.20
C ASP A 186 9.29 -22.97 18.79
N LEU A 187 10.32 -22.28 18.30
CA LEU A 187 10.39 -21.80 16.93
C LEU A 187 10.34 -22.97 15.93
N ALA A 188 11.07 -24.05 16.18
CA ALA A 188 11.04 -25.24 15.33
C ALA A 188 9.63 -25.87 15.27
N LYS A 189 8.97 -26.03 16.43
CA LYS A 189 7.59 -26.51 16.50
C LYS A 189 6.62 -25.56 15.79
N PHE A 190 6.83 -24.25 15.94
CA PHE A 190 5.99 -23.23 15.31
C PHE A 190 6.14 -23.24 13.78
N LYS A 191 7.36 -23.37 13.26
CA LYS A 191 7.63 -23.52 11.82
C LYS A 191 6.90 -24.75 11.25
N GLN A 192 6.99 -25.90 11.92
CA GLN A 192 6.29 -27.12 11.50
C GLN A 192 4.77 -26.93 11.46
N ARG A 193 4.19 -26.29 12.48
CA ARG A 193 2.75 -26.00 12.52
C ARG A 193 2.32 -25.04 11.40
N ILE A 194 3.11 -24.00 11.13
CA ILE A 194 2.83 -23.08 10.02
C ILE A 194 2.86 -23.83 8.69
N ALA A 195 3.91 -24.64 8.45
CA ALA A 195 4.04 -25.42 7.21
C ALA A 195 2.84 -26.36 7.01
N ALA A 196 2.45 -27.10 8.05
CA ALA A 196 1.29 -28.00 8.00
C ALA A 196 -0.02 -27.26 7.68
N VAL A 197 -0.21 -26.04 8.19
CA VAL A 197 -1.40 -25.23 7.89
C VAL A 197 -1.35 -24.68 6.46
N ILE A 198 -0.19 -24.23 5.98
CA ILE A 198 -0.01 -23.75 4.60
C ILE A 198 -0.37 -24.85 3.61
N GLU A 199 0.10 -26.08 3.86
CA GLU A 199 -0.19 -27.25 3.05
C GLU A 199 -1.68 -27.64 3.12
N ALA A 200 -2.24 -27.75 4.33
CA ALA A 200 -3.65 -28.11 4.52
C ALA A 200 -4.62 -27.09 3.90
N GLN A 201 -4.22 -25.82 3.82
CA GLN A 201 -5.02 -24.74 3.23
C GLN A 201 -4.71 -24.49 1.76
N ASN A 202 -3.80 -25.27 1.15
CA ASN A 202 -3.35 -25.16 -0.23
C ASN A 202 -2.88 -23.74 -0.61
N ILE A 203 -2.12 -23.12 0.29
CA ILE A 203 -1.56 -21.78 0.06
C ILE A 203 -0.26 -21.92 -0.75
N LYS A 204 -0.24 -21.36 -1.95
CA LYS A 204 0.94 -21.36 -2.81
C LYS A 204 1.97 -20.36 -2.28
N ILE A 205 3.07 -20.87 -1.73
CA ILE A 205 4.22 -20.04 -1.37
C ILE A 205 5.28 -20.14 -2.45
N TYR A 206 6.17 -19.15 -2.51
CA TYR A 206 7.30 -19.19 -3.42
C TYR A 206 8.20 -20.38 -3.09
N GLN A 207 8.50 -21.19 -4.11
CA GLN A 207 9.41 -22.32 -4.02
C GLN A 207 10.50 -22.12 -5.07
N PRO A 208 11.79 -22.05 -4.67
CA PRO A 208 12.88 -21.93 -5.63
C PRO A 208 12.86 -23.12 -6.61
N PRO A 209 13.08 -22.87 -7.92
CA PRO A 209 13.18 -23.95 -8.88
C PRO A 209 14.35 -24.87 -8.50
N VAL A 210 14.09 -26.18 -8.55
CA VAL A 210 15.13 -27.19 -8.37
C VAL A 210 15.64 -27.53 -9.75
N GLU A 211 16.81 -27.01 -10.11
CA GLU A 211 17.49 -27.40 -11.34
C GLU A 211 18.07 -28.81 -11.14
N GLU A 212 17.59 -29.79 -11.89
CA GLU A 212 18.05 -31.18 -11.78
C GLU A 212 19.47 -31.38 -12.34
N ASP A 213 19.94 -30.44 -13.18
CA ASP A 213 21.24 -30.51 -13.85
C ASP A 213 22.42 -30.05 -12.96
N ASP A 214 22.15 -29.35 -11.84
CA ASP A 214 23.17 -28.89 -10.88
C ASP A 214 22.83 -29.34 -9.45
N ASP A 215 23.50 -30.42 -9.01
CA ASP A 215 23.35 -30.99 -7.67
C ASP A 215 23.59 -29.97 -6.55
N ALA A 216 24.49 -28.99 -6.75
CA ALA A 216 24.78 -27.97 -5.73
C ALA A 216 23.65 -26.94 -5.64
N ALA A 217 23.11 -26.51 -6.78
CA ALA A 217 21.95 -25.62 -6.84
C ALA A 217 20.70 -26.32 -6.27
N ALA A 218 20.49 -27.60 -6.59
CA ALA A 218 19.39 -28.40 -6.06
C ALA A 218 19.47 -28.55 -4.53
N GLN A 219 20.64 -28.83 -3.97
CA GLN A 219 20.84 -28.90 -2.52
C GLN A 219 20.60 -27.55 -1.84
N HIS A 220 21.05 -26.46 -2.46
CA HIS A 220 20.80 -25.11 -1.94
C HIS A 220 19.29 -24.80 -1.93
N ALA A 221 18.58 -25.09 -3.03
CA ALA A 221 17.13 -24.90 -3.12
C ALA A 221 16.37 -25.71 -2.06
N ARG A 222 16.75 -26.98 -1.83
CA ARG A 222 16.16 -27.82 -0.76
C ARG A 222 16.41 -27.27 0.63
N SER A 223 17.61 -26.78 0.91
CA SER A 223 17.95 -26.15 2.19
C SER A 223 17.11 -24.90 2.44
N LEU A 224 16.90 -24.08 1.40
CA LEU A 224 16.04 -22.89 1.47
C LEU A 224 14.57 -23.25 1.69
N MET A 225 14.07 -24.29 1.03
CA MET A 225 12.72 -24.80 1.24
C MET A 225 12.52 -25.30 2.67
N ALA A 226 13.48 -26.02 3.23
CA ALA A 226 13.45 -26.50 4.62
C ALA A 226 13.52 -25.35 5.65
N ALA A 227 14.15 -24.22 5.29
CA ALA A 227 14.25 -23.06 6.16
C ALA A 227 12.96 -22.23 6.25
N MET A 228 12.04 -22.38 5.28
CA MET A 228 10.77 -21.67 5.26
C MET A 228 9.76 -22.24 6.27
N PRO A 229 9.03 -21.38 7.02
CA PRO A 229 9.08 -19.91 7.00
C PRO A 229 10.32 -19.33 7.70
N PHE A 230 10.87 -18.24 7.16
CA PHE A 230 12.10 -17.61 7.69
C PHE A 230 11.85 -16.91 9.01
N ALA A 231 12.71 -17.13 10.00
CA ALA A 231 12.61 -16.46 11.29
C ALA A 231 13.57 -15.26 11.33
N VAL A 232 13.04 -14.03 11.40
CA VAL A 232 13.85 -12.82 11.27
C VAL A 232 13.79 -11.92 12.50
N ILE A 233 14.90 -11.24 12.73
CA ILE A 233 15.07 -10.19 13.73
C ILE A 233 15.47 -8.92 12.97
N GLY A 234 14.77 -7.81 13.21
CA GLY A 234 15.13 -6.50 12.66
C GLY A 234 15.81 -5.63 13.73
N SER A 235 16.89 -4.95 13.37
CA SER A 235 17.51 -3.95 14.24
C SER A 235 18.19 -2.84 13.44
N GLU A 236 17.95 -1.61 13.86
CA GLU A 236 18.64 -0.41 13.34
C GLU A 236 19.85 -0.04 14.20
N LYS A 237 19.96 -0.60 15.41
CA LYS A 237 21.01 -0.24 16.37
C LYS A 237 22.24 -1.12 16.18
N ASP A 238 23.39 -0.48 16.23
CA ASP A 238 24.67 -1.17 16.30
C ASP A 238 24.98 -1.48 17.77
N VAL A 239 25.35 -2.72 18.04
CA VAL A 239 25.65 -3.26 19.38
C VAL A 239 27.04 -3.86 19.37
N LYS A 240 27.75 -3.70 20.50
CA LYS A 240 29.07 -4.29 20.68
C LYS A 240 28.90 -5.69 21.28
N THR A 241 29.35 -6.69 20.54
CA THR A 241 29.41 -8.08 21.00
C THR A 241 30.42 -8.25 22.13
N THR A 242 30.29 -9.34 22.88
CA THR A 242 31.29 -9.79 23.87
C THR A 242 32.69 -9.90 23.25
N ASP A 243 32.75 -10.22 21.96
CA ASP A 243 33.97 -10.41 21.18
C ASP A 243 34.56 -9.08 20.66
N GLY A 244 33.95 -7.95 21.02
CA GLY A 244 34.41 -6.61 20.67
C GLY A 244 34.00 -6.12 19.28
N ARG A 245 33.35 -6.96 18.45
CA ARG A 245 32.83 -6.58 17.13
C ARG A 245 31.57 -5.73 17.26
N ILE A 246 31.45 -4.72 16.42
CA ILE A 246 30.24 -3.90 16.30
C ILE A 246 29.38 -4.49 15.19
N VAL A 247 28.21 -5.00 15.55
CA VAL A 247 27.26 -5.64 14.62
C VAL A 247 25.86 -5.08 14.83
N LYS A 248 25.00 -5.21 13.83
CA LYS A 248 23.59 -4.87 13.97
C LYS A 248 22.88 -5.91 14.81
N GLY A 249 22.22 -5.48 15.88
CA GLY A 249 21.63 -6.40 16.84
C GLY A 249 20.74 -5.72 17.87
N ARG A 250 20.05 -6.53 18.66
CA ARG A 250 19.21 -6.07 19.77
C ARG A 250 19.89 -6.42 21.08
N GLN A 251 20.13 -5.41 21.91
CA GLN A 251 20.70 -5.58 23.24
C GLN A 251 19.57 -5.87 24.23
N TYR A 252 19.68 -6.99 24.93
CA TYR A 252 18.85 -7.36 26.07
C TYR A 252 19.67 -7.35 27.36
N SER A 253 18.98 -7.40 28.51
CA SER A 253 19.63 -7.50 29.81
C SER A 253 20.43 -8.80 29.97
N TRP A 254 20.02 -9.86 29.26
CA TRP A 254 20.62 -11.20 29.32
C TRP A 254 21.56 -11.53 28.16
N GLY A 255 21.70 -10.66 27.15
CA GLY A 255 22.54 -10.96 26.00
C GLY A 255 22.28 -10.07 24.78
N VAL A 256 22.95 -10.41 23.68
CA VAL A 256 22.88 -9.67 22.41
C VAL A 256 22.35 -10.58 21.31
N ALA A 257 21.26 -10.19 20.67
CA ALA A 257 20.72 -10.87 19.50
C ALA A 257 21.25 -10.22 18.22
N GLU A 258 22.22 -10.87 17.59
CA GLU A 258 22.81 -10.42 16.32
C GLU A 258 21.90 -10.74 15.12
N VAL A 259 21.71 -9.77 14.22
CA VAL A 259 20.83 -9.93 13.05
C VAL A 259 21.50 -10.70 11.91
N GLU A 260 22.81 -10.60 11.74
CA GLU A 260 23.50 -11.29 10.63
C GLU A 260 24.02 -12.69 10.98
N ASN A 261 23.84 -13.11 12.22
CA ASN A 261 24.26 -14.43 12.70
C ASN A 261 23.18 -15.48 12.37
N GLU A 262 23.59 -16.54 11.67
CA GLU A 262 22.70 -17.64 11.23
C GLU A 262 22.19 -18.50 12.38
N ASP A 263 22.91 -18.53 13.50
CA ASP A 263 22.48 -19.26 14.71
C ASP A 263 21.37 -18.50 15.46
N HIS A 264 21.29 -17.18 15.27
CA HIS A 264 20.29 -16.32 15.92
C HIS A 264 19.05 -16.09 15.05
N CYS A 265 19.24 -15.90 13.74
CA CYS A 265 18.11 -15.73 12.83
C CYS A 265 18.43 -16.05 11.36
N ASP A 266 17.38 -16.31 10.59
CA ASP A 266 17.48 -16.62 9.16
C ASP A 266 17.54 -15.35 8.28
N PHE A 267 17.80 -14.16 8.85
CA PHE A 267 17.82 -12.90 8.09
C PHE A 267 18.84 -12.94 6.94
N LYS A 268 20.03 -13.52 7.17
CA LYS A 268 21.06 -13.66 6.14
C LYS A 268 20.60 -14.54 4.98
N LYS A 269 19.87 -15.63 5.27
CA LYS A 269 19.27 -16.53 4.26
C LYS A 269 18.21 -15.79 3.45
N LEU A 270 17.28 -15.10 4.12
CA LEU A 270 16.24 -14.31 3.45
C LEU A 270 16.83 -13.22 2.54
N ARG A 271 17.84 -12.49 3.01
CA ARG A 271 18.54 -11.48 2.21
C ARG A 271 19.23 -12.09 0.98
N SER A 272 19.84 -13.27 1.13
CA SER A 272 20.49 -13.97 0.03
C SER A 272 19.50 -14.33 -1.07
N ILE A 273 18.32 -14.83 -0.72
CA ILE A 273 17.26 -15.17 -1.68
C ILE A 273 16.79 -13.92 -2.43
N LEU A 274 16.49 -12.85 -1.71
CA LEU A 274 15.89 -11.64 -2.29
C LEU A 274 16.85 -10.86 -3.18
N ILE A 275 18.13 -10.79 -2.83
CA ILE A 275 19.08 -9.87 -3.48
C ILE A 275 20.17 -10.60 -4.28
N ARG A 276 20.54 -11.83 -3.91
CA ARG A 276 21.71 -12.50 -4.52
C ARG A 276 21.34 -13.62 -5.48
N THR A 277 20.55 -14.60 -5.04
CA THR A 277 20.43 -15.87 -5.77
C THR A 277 19.16 -15.95 -6.63
N HIS A 278 18.01 -15.54 -6.10
CA HIS A 278 16.71 -15.81 -6.74
C HIS A 278 15.97 -14.56 -7.24
N MET A 279 16.65 -13.41 -7.34
CA MET A 279 16.02 -12.18 -7.82
C MET A 279 15.42 -12.34 -9.22
N LEU A 280 16.18 -12.92 -10.16
CA LEU A 280 15.71 -13.12 -11.54
C LEU A 280 14.55 -14.10 -11.61
N ASP A 281 14.61 -15.17 -10.82
CA ASP A 281 13.54 -16.16 -10.75
C ASP A 281 12.23 -15.57 -10.19
N LEU A 282 12.32 -14.75 -9.14
CA LEU A 282 11.16 -14.00 -8.61
C LEU A 282 10.57 -13.04 -9.66
N ILE A 283 11.40 -12.45 -10.51
CA ILE A 283 10.93 -11.60 -11.61
C ILE A 283 10.23 -12.45 -12.68
N HIS A 284 10.85 -13.56 -13.11
CA HIS A 284 10.31 -14.44 -14.15
C HIS A 284 8.99 -15.08 -13.72
N THR A 285 8.90 -15.62 -12.51
CA THR A 285 7.67 -16.18 -11.95
C THR A 285 6.55 -15.14 -11.86
N THR A 286 6.88 -13.88 -11.56
CA THR A 286 5.91 -12.78 -11.56
C THR A 286 5.38 -12.50 -12.97
N GLU A 287 6.26 -12.52 -13.97
CA GLU A 287 5.88 -12.28 -15.37
C GLU A 287 5.06 -13.43 -15.96
N GLU A 288 5.55 -14.67 -15.85
CA GLU A 288 4.97 -15.84 -16.53
C GLU A 288 3.75 -16.43 -15.82
N LEU A 289 3.69 -16.35 -14.48
CA LEU A 289 2.59 -16.94 -13.71
C LEU A 289 1.60 -15.88 -13.27
N HIS A 290 2.03 -14.91 -12.47
CA HIS A 290 1.12 -13.99 -11.81
C HIS A 290 0.54 -12.94 -12.77
N TYR A 291 1.38 -12.30 -13.56
CA TYR A 291 0.95 -11.30 -14.52
C TYR A 291 0.16 -11.92 -15.67
N GLU A 292 0.62 -13.03 -16.25
CA GLU A 292 -0.14 -13.71 -17.31
C GLU A 292 -1.48 -14.27 -16.81
N ALA A 293 -1.56 -14.80 -15.58
CA ALA A 293 -2.85 -15.20 -15.01
C ALA A 293 -3.80 -14.00 -14.86
N TYR A 294 -3.31 -12.86 -14.37
CA TYR A 294 -4.09 -11.62 -14.31
C TYR A 294 -4.53 -11.17 -15.71
N ARG A 295 -3.60 -11.15 -16.67
CA ARG A 295 -3.86 -10.74 -18.05
C ARG A 295 -4.88 -11.65 -18.74
N ALA A 296 -4.79 -12.97 -18.57
CA ALA A 296 -5.74 -13.93 -19.11
C ALA A 296 -7.15 -13.69 -18.55
N GLN A 297 -7.27 -13.52 -17.22
CA GLN A 297 -8.55 -13.21 -16.57
C GLN A 297 -9.17 -11.89 -17.10
N GLN A 298 -8.32 -10.89 -17.33
CA GLN A 298 -8.76 -9.58 -17.82
C GLN A 298 -9.17 -9.61 -19.30
N MET A 299 -8.49 -10.42 -20.13
CA MET A 299 -8.86 -10.63 -21.54
C MET A 299 -10.17 -11.41 -21.70
N GLU A 300 -10.46 -12.35 -20.79
CA GLU A 300 -11.71 -13.11 -20.80
C GLU A 300 -12.92 -12.23 -20.43
N THR A 301 -12.72 -11.28 -19.50
CA THR A 301 -13.82 -10.51 -18.91
C THR A 301 -14.04 -9.13 -19.53
N ARG A 302 -13.03 -8.52 -20.20
CA ARG A 302 -13.15 -7.17 -20.77
C ARG A 302 -13.15 -7.14 -22.30
N LYS A 303 -13.95 -6.24 -22.87
CA LYS A 303 -13.80 -5.82 -24.26
C LYS A 303 -12.55 -4.93 -24.40
N PHE A 304 -11.82 -5.11 -25.49
CA PHE A 304 -10.57 -4.40 -25.79
C PHE A 304 -10.77 -2.87 -25.70
N GLY A 305 -10.05 -2.20 -24.80
CA GLY A 305 -10.05 -0.73 -24.68
C GLY A 305 -10.91 -0.12 -23.56
N GLU A 306 -11.66 -0.91 -22.78
CA GLU A 306 -12.33 -0.38 -21.59
C GLU A 306 -11.38 -0.30 -20.38
N ALA A 307 -11.19 0.91 -19.86
CA ALA A 307 -10.54 1.13 -18.57
C ALA A 307 -11.32 0.40 -17.47
N ARG A 308 -10.65 -0.04 -16.40
CA ARG A 308 -11.35 -0.56 -15.21
C ARG A 308 -12.40 0.47 -14.84
N PRO A 309 -13.67 0.11 -14.63
CA PRO A 309 -14.48 0.92 -13.75
C PRO A 309 -13.69 0.93 -12.45
N ARG A 310 -13.02 2.06 -12.15
CA ARG A 310 -12.39 2.24 -10.85
C ARG A 310 -13.47 1.86 -9.85
N LYS A 311 -13.22 0.88 -9.00
CA LYS A 311 -14.09 0.62 -7.84
C LYS A 311 -13.87 1.77 -6.84
N LEU A 312 -14.04 3.00 -7.30
CA LEU A 312 -14.26 4.16 -6.44
C LEU A 312 -15.70 4.04 -5.98
N ASP A 313 -15.86 3.17 -4.99
CA ASP A 313 -16.62 3.39 -3.77
C ASP A 313 -17.02 2.02 -3.23
N ASN A 314 -16.61 1.78 -1.99
CA ASN A 314 -17.27 0.79 -1.17
C ASN A 314 -18.79 1.10 -1.22
N PRO A 315 -19.68 0.18 -1.63
CA PRO A 315 -21.11 0.49 -1.77
C PRO A 315 -21.72 1.06 -0.48
N LYS A 316 -21.13 0.75 0.68
CA LYS A 316 -21.45 1.36 1.98
C LYS A 316 -21.16 2.87 2.07
N PHE A 317 -20.06 3.35 1.51
CA PHE A 317 -19.70 4.78 1.56
C PHE A 317 -20.64 5.60 0.68
N LYS A 318 -21.04 5.05 -0.47
CA LYS A 318 -22.03 5.68 -1.36
C LYS A 318 -23.42 5.70 -0.72
N GLU A 319 -23.79 4.64 -0.01
CA GLU A 319 -25.05 4.58 0.73
C GLU A 319 -25.06 5.55 1.93
N GLU A 320 -23.94 5.68 2.65
CA GLU A 320 -23.78 6.68 3.72
C GLU A 320 -23.75 8.12 3.17
N GLU A 321 -23.07 8.39 2.06
CA GLU A 321 -23.05 9.70 1.42
C GLU A 321 -24.44 10.08 0.87
N GLU A 322 -25.16 9.14 0.25
CA GLU A 322 -26.52 9.36 -0.23
C GLU A 322 -27.51 9.55 0.93
N ALA A 323 -27.33 8.82 2.03
CA ALA A 323 -28.10 9.03 3.26
C ALA A 323 -27.81 10.39 3.90
N LEU A 324 -26.55 10.83 3.90
CA LEU A 324 -26.16 12.14 4.41
C LEU A 324 -26.69 13.27 3.52
N ARG A 325 -26.61 13.13 2.20
CA ARG A 325 -27.22 14.05 1.23
C ARG A 325 -28.73 14.13 1.40
N LYS A 326 -29.42 12.99 1.56
CA LYS A 326 -30.87 12.97 1.83
C LYS A 326 -31.23 13.71 3.12
N ARG A 327 -30.50 13.45 4.21
CA ARG A 327 -30.70 14.16 5.49
C ARG A 327 -30.47 15.67 5.36
N PHE A 328 -29.41 16.06 4.63
CA PHE A 328 -29.13 17.47 4.40
C PHE A 328 -30.22 18.14 3.55
N THR A 329 -30.68 17.49 2.48
CA THR A 329 -31.80 18.01 1.66
C THR A 329 -33.11 18.09 2.45
N GLU A 330 -33.38 17.14 3.35
CA GLU A 330 -34.56 17.17 4.23
C GLU A 330 -34.47 18.35 5.21
N GLN A 331 -33.30 18.58 5.82
CA GLN A 331 -33.07 19.72 6.70
C GLN A 331 -33.23 21.05 5.97
N VAL A 332 -32.63 21.19 4.79
CA VAL A 332 -32.77 22.40 3.95
C VAL A 332 -34.25 22.62 3.60
N LYS A 333 -34.99 21.58 3.26
CA LYS A 333 -36.43 21.69 2.94
C LYS A 333 -37.27 22.12 4.15
N ILE A 334 -36.96 21.62 5.35
CA ILE A 334 -37.61 22.05 6.60
C ILE A 334 -37.29 23.51 6.90
N GLU A 335 -36.03 23.93 6.75
CA GLU A 335 -35.64 25.33 6.94
C GLU A 335 -36.27 26.25 5.89
N GLU A 336 -36.30 25.86 4.62
CA GLU A 336 -36.99 26.61 3.56
C GLU A 336 -38.49 26.77 3.85
N GLN A 337 -39.17 25.71 4.31
CA GLN A 337 -40.56 25.80 4.72
C GLN A 337 -40.75 26.76 5.90
N ARG A 338 -39.84 26.71 6.89
CA ARG A 338 -39.86 27.63 8.03
C ARG A 338 -39.65 29.08 7.60
N PHE A 339 -38.68 29.33 6.70
CA PHE A 339 -38.45 30.65 6.11
C PHE A 339 -39.65 31.14 5.34
N ARG A 340 -40.30 30.27 4.55
CA ARG A 340 -41.49 30.63 3.77
C ARG A 340 -42.70 30.96 4.66
N GLN A 341 -42.87 30.23 5.76
CA GLN A 341 -43.88 30.56 6.78
C GLN A 341 -43.56 31.88 7.48
N TRP A 342 -42.29 32.14 7.76
CA TRP A 342 -41.86 33.41 8.36
C TRP A 342 -42.06 34.59 7.41
N GLU A 343 -41.74 34.43 6.13
CA GLU A 343 -41.97 35.42 5.07
C GLU A 343 -43.46 35.71 4.90
N GLN A 344 -44.32 34.69 4.88
CA GLN A 344 -45.77 34.90 4.86
C GLN A 344 -46.27 35.67 6.08
N LYS A 345 -45.72 35.39 7.28
CA LYS A 345 -46.05 36.15 8.49
C LYS A 345 -45.61 37.61 8.37
N LEU A 346 -44.38 37.86 7.90
CA LEU A 346 -43.86 39.20 7.65
C LEU A 346 -44.72 39.99 6.66
N ILE A 347 -45.15 39.35 5.55
CA ILE A 347 -46.06 39.97 4.58
C ILE A 347 -47.41 40.28 5.22
N SER A 348 -47.97 39.36 6.00
CA SER A 348 -49.25 39.58 6.68
C SER A 348 -49.19 40.70 7.72
N GLU A 349 -48.07 40.83 8.46
CA GLU A 349 -47.86 41.94 9.37
C GLU A 349 -47.68 43.27 8.64
N ARG A 350 -46.93 43.29 7.54
CA ARG A 350 -46.80 44.47 6.68
C ARG A 350 -48.18 44.93 6.18
N ASP A 351 -49.01 44.01 5.71
CA ASP A 351 -50.34 44.36 5.18
C ASP A 351 -51.27 44.87 6.27
N ARG A 352 -51.18 44.30 7.48
CA ARG A 352 -51.89 44.81 8.65
C ARG A 352 -51.44 46.22 9.01
N LEU A 353 -50.13 46.45 9.10
CA LEU A 353 -49.57 47.76 9.43
C LEU A 353 -49.92 48.80 8.37
N ASN A 354 -49.86 48.46 7.08
CA ASN A 354 -50.29 49.36 6.00
C ASN A 354 -51.76 49.73 6.11
N LYS A 355 -52.63 48.75 6.43
CA LYS A 355 -54.06 49.00 6.63
C LYS A 355 -54.31 49.92 7.84
N ASP A 356 -53.59 49.72 8.94
CA ASP A 356 -53.67 50.59 10.12
C ASP A 356 -53.13 52.00 9.80
N LEU A 357 -52.10 52.12 8.96
CA LEU A 357 -51.53 53.39 8.52
C LEU A 357 -52.48 54.15 7.58
N GLU A 358 -53.18 53.46 6.68
CA GLU A 358 -54.26 54.04 5.87
C GLU A 358 -55.44 54.53 6.73
N GLN A 359 -55.82 53.77 7.76
CA GLN A 359 -56.89 54.17 8.67
C GLN A 359 -56.51 55.40 9.50
N THR A 360 -55.28 55.46 10.01
CA THR A 360 -54.80 56.63 10.76
C THR A 360 -54.66 57.84 9.85
N HIS A 361 -54.15 57.70 8.62
CA HIS A 361 -54.15 58.78 7.63
C HIS A 361 -55.57 59.26 7.27
N ALA A 362 -56.54 58.36 7.14
CA ALA A 362 -57.94 58.74 6.90
C ALA A 362 -58.55 59.51 8.08
N GLN A 363 -58.26 59.08 9.32
CA GLN A 363 -58.67 59.80 10.54
C GLN A 363 -58.02 61.18 10.65
N ILE A 364 -56.72 61.29 10.37
CA ILE A 364 -56.01 62.58 10.36
C ILE A 364 -56.66 63.52 9.34
N LYS A 365 -56.93 63.04 8.12
CA LYS A 365 -57.59 63.84 7.08
C LYS A 365 -59.00 64.28 7.46
N GLN A 366 -59.76 63.44 8.17
CA GLN A 366 -61.08 63.83 8.71
C GLN A 366 -60.94 64.93 9.76
N LEU A 367 -60.01 64.78 10.71
CA LEU A 367 -59.75 65.78 11.75
C LEU A 367 -59.20 67.10 11.17
N GLU A 368 -58.37 67.05 10.14
CA GLU A 368 -57.91 68.23 9.39
C GLU A 368 -59.08 68.95 8.70
N SER A 369 -59.99 68.20 8.05
CA SER A 369 -61.18 68.78 7.45
C SER A 369 -62.13 69.40 8.49
N GLU A 370 -62.28 68.78 9.66
CA GLU A 370 -63.04 69.34 10.78
C GLU A 370 -62.39 70.63 11.32
N LEU A 371 -61.06 70.64 11.47
CA LEU A 371 -60.30 71.83 11.88
C LEU A 371 -60.41 72.97 10.86
N GLU A 372 -60.31 72.69 9.56
CA GLU A 372 -60.52 73.69 8.49
C GLU A 372 -61.96 74.21 8.51
N SER A 373 -62.96 73.36 8.78
CA SER A 373 -64.36 73.78 8.89
C SER A 373 -64.58 74.71 10.10
N MET A 374 -63.93 74.44 11.23
CA MET A 374 -63.96 75.27 12.44
C MET A 374 -63.20 76.59 12.26
N GLN A 375 -62.05 76.58 11.58
CA GLN A 375 -61.32 77.81 11.25
C GLN A 375 -62.08 78.66 10.21
N GLY A 376 -62.69 78.04 9.20
CA GLY A 376 -63.51 78.73 8.19
C GLY A 376 -64.80 79.36 8.76
N SER A 377 -65.36 78.78 9.82
CA SER A 377 -66.50 79.35 10.56
C SER A 377 -66.08 80.45 11.53
N ALA A 378 -64.89 80.37 12.15
CA ALA A 378 -64.32 81.44 12.95
C ALA A 378 -63.99 82.71 12.13
N VAL A 379 -63.51 82.56 10.89
CA VAL A 379 -63.21 83.71 10.00
C VAL A 379 -64.48 84.39 9.47
N ARG A 380 -65.59 83.67 9.28
CA ARG A 380 -66.88 84.27 8.87
C ARG A 380 -67.60 85.03 9.99
N SER A 381 -67.27 84.77 11.26
CA SER A 381 -67.85 85.49 12.40
C SER A 381 -67.20 86.86 12.67
N HIS A 382 -66.02 87.14 12.11
CA HIS A 382 -65.32 88.43 12.29
C HIS A 382 -65.55 89.43 11.14
N GLY A 383 -66.34 89.07 10.12
CA GLY A 383 -66.61 89.88 8.92
C GLY A 383 -68.05 90.41 8.81
N ARG A 384 -68.69 90.74 9.94
CA ARG A 384 -69.97 91.48 9.93
C ARG A 384 -70.08 92.37 11.16
N ARG A 385 -69.41 93.51 11.10
CA ARG A 385 -69.74 94.69 11.89
C ARG A 385 -69.67 95.92 11.01
#